data_AF-D5E659-F1
#
_entry.id   AF-D5E659-F1
#
_cell.length_a   1.000
_cell.length_b   1.000
_cell.length_c   1.000
_cell.angle_alpha   90.00
_cell.angle_beta   90.00
_cell.angle_gamma   90.00
#
_symmetry.space_group_name_H-M   'P 1'
#
loop_
_entity.id
_entity.type
_entity.pdbx_description
1 polymer ?
#
loop_
_entity_poly.entity_id
_entity_poly.type
_entity_poly.pdbx_seq_one_letter_code
_entity_poly.pdbx_strand_id
1 'polypeptide(L)'
;MYYTLSEIKENKDIINDLTLDIYDIFADLKKMLSFFKYEEGALEEEIKNFKLDNNSSMVRENLERFSVLLSYLLFKYGKTNKTFSQELNKYVELVKSTTNLKEFYEEVYLQYGARDVMKLMSQIFNLFKLDGTSKDLLVLLEFNLFDDQIIKKLDNTTFQFHPFNGCDAPL
;
A
#
# COMPACT_ATOMS: atom_id res chain seq x y z
N MET A 1 5.27 -19.52 -0.23
CA MET A 1 4.13 -20.14 0.47
C MET A 1 2.85 -19.44 0.07
N TYR A 2 1.72 -20.13 0.14
CA TYR A 2 0.44 -19.64 -0.39
C TYR A 2 -0.58 -19.50 0.73
N TYR A 3 -1.20 -18.32 0.84
CA TYR A 3 -2.14 -17.99 1.91
C TYR A 3 -3.39 -17.28 1.37
N THR A 4 -4.53 -17.51 2.01
CA THR A 4 -5.75 -16.72 1.82
C THR A 4 -5.85 -15.61 2.87
N LEU A 5 -6.69 -14.59 2.63
CA LEU A 5 -6.92 -13.54 3.65
C LEU A 5 -7.43 -14.10 4.98
N SER A 6 -8.26 -15.16 4.94
CA SER A 6 -8.77 -15.78 6.18
C SER A 6 -7.65 -16.42 7.00
N GLU A 7 -6.68 -17.06 6.36
CA GLU A 7 -5.52 -17.65 7.05
C GLU A 7 -4.58 -16.60 7.63
N ILE A 8 -4.42 -15.46 6.95
CA ILE A 8 -3.66 -14.31 7.45
C ILE A 8 -4.38 -13.69 8.67
N LYS A 9 -5.71 -13.50 8.59
CA LYS A 9 -6.54 -12.97 9.71
C LYS A 9 -6.44 -13.85 10.96
N GLU A 10 -6.47 -15.17 10.78
CA GLU A 10 -6.39 -16.15 11.86
C GLU A 10 -4.96 -16.38 12.36
N ASN A 11 -3.96 -15.78 11.71
CA ASN A 11 -2.53 -15.96 11.99
C ASN A 11 -2.13 -17.44 12.08
N LYS A 12 -2.56 -18.25 11.09
CA LYS A 12 -2.36 -19.72 11.14
C LYS A 12 -0.91 -20.17 11.07
N ASP A 13 -0.01 -19.31 10.61
CA ASP A 13 1.40 -19.59 10.42
C ASP A 13 2.24 -18.40 10.88
N ILE A 14 3.38 -18.67 11.53
CA ILE A 14 4.32 -17.67 12.02
C ILE A 14 4.87 -16.78 10.91
N ILE A 15 4.93 -17.27 9.67
CA ILE A 15 5.40 -16.45 8.54
C ILE A 15 4.58 -15.17 8.35
N ASN A 16 3.31 -15.17 8.78
CA ASN A 16 2.46 -13.98 8.66
C ASN A 16 2.95 -12.81 9.54
N ASP A 17 3.69 -13.13 10.60
CA ASP A 17 4.34 -12.20 11.52
C ASP A 17 5.82 -11.93 11.18
N LEU A 18 6.41 -12.69 10.26
CA LEU A 18 7.79 -12.49 9.82
C LEU A 18 7.86 -11.41 8.73
N THR A 19 9.01 -10.76 8.64
CA THR A 19 9.34 -9.90 7.50
C THR A 19 9.39 -10.75 6.23
N LEU A 20 8.64 -10.32 5.24
CA LEU A 20 8.52 -10.98 3.95
C LEU A 20 9.30 -10.23 2.87
N ASP A 21 9.50 -10.88 1.74
CA ASP A 21 9.99 -10.21 0.56
C ASP A 21 9.08 -9.03 0.19
N ILE A 22 9.69 -7.86 0.02
CA ILE A 22 9.00 -6.63 -0.30
C ILE A 22 8.27 -6.69 -1.64
N TYR A 23 8.83 -7.44 -2.60
CA TYR A 23 8.23 -7.60 -3.93
C TYR A 23 6.93 -8.40 -3.84
N ASP A 24 6.87 -9.40 -2.97
CA ASP A 24 5.65 -10.20 -2.76
C ASP A 24 4.53 -9.34 -2.16
N ILE A 25 4.83 -8.60 -1.08
CA ILE A 25 3.83 -7.71 -0.45
C ILE A 25 3.33 -6.65 -1.43
N PHE A 26 4.24 -6.03 -2.18
CA PHE A 26 3.87 -5.07 -3.19
C PHE A 26 3.00 -5.69 -4.30
N ALA A 27 3.39 -6.86 -4.81
CA ALA A 27 2.64 -7.57 -5.85
C ALA A 27 1.24 -7.95 -5.36
N ASP A 28 1.11 -8.42 -4.13
CA ASP A 28 -0.14 -8.82 -3.53
C ASP A 28 -1.05 -7.62 -3.21
N LEU A 29 -0.51 -6.49 -2.74
CA LEU A 29 -1.26 -5.24 -2.63
C LEU A 29 -1.78 -4.80 -4.00
N LYS A 30 -0.92 -4.79 -5.03
CA LYS A 30 -1.34 -4.48 -6.40
C LYS A 30 -2.42 -5.42 -6.92
N LYS A 31 -2.32 -6.71 -6.59
CA LYS A 31 -3.33 -7.72 -6.93
C LYS A 31 -4.67 -7.38 -6.29
N MET A 32 -4.70 -6.99 -5.01
CA MET A 32 -5.93 -6.52 -4.35
C MET A 32 -6.48 -5.26 -5.02
N LEU A 33 -5.62 -4.28 -5.29
CA LEU A 33 -5.99 -3.02 -5.95
C LEU A 33 -6.53 -3.22 -7.37
N SER A 34 -6.16 -4.30 -8.07
CA SER A 34 -6.73 -4.62 -9.38
C SER A 34 -8.25 -4.88 -9.36
N PHE A 35 -8.82 -5.18 -8.18
CA PHE A 35 -10.27 -5.33 -7.99
C PHE A 35 -10.98 -4.01 -7.60
N PHE A 36 -10.22 -2.95 -7.32
CA PHE A 36 -10.79 -1.64 -7.03
C PHE A 36 -11.40 -1.02 -8.29
N LYS A 37 -12.57 -0.39 -8.14
CA LYS A 37 -13.25 0.34 -9.22
C LYS A 37 -12.80 1.80 -9.18
N TYR A 38 -11.85 2.15 -10.02
CA TYR A 38 -11.30 3.51 -10.08
C TYR A 38 -12.30 4.48 -10.72
N GLU A 39 -12.50 5.63 -10.08
CA GLU A 39 -13.27 6.74 -10.65
C GLU A 39 -12.40 7.62 -11.56
N GLU A 40 -11.10 7.72 -11.26
CA GLU A 40 -10.12 8.50 -12.00
C GLU A 40 -9.20 7.58 -12.82
N GLY A 41 -9.31 7.63 -14.15
CA GLY A 41 -8.55 6.76 -15.06
C GLY A 41 -7.03 6.95 -14.99
N ALA A 42 -6.55 8.17 -14.69
CA ALA A 42 -5.12 8.43 -14.53
C ALA A 42 -4.54 7.67 -13.31
N LEU A 43 -5.27 7.65 -12.19
CA LEU A 43 -4.88 6.90 -11.00
C LEU A 43 -4.86 5.39 -11.27
N GLU A 44 -5.87 4.88 -11.99
CA GLU A 44 -5.93 3.48 -12.41
C GLU A 44 -4.71 3.10 -13.24
N GLU A 45 -4.39 3.92 -14.26
CA GLU A 45 -3.26 3.69 -15.15
C GLU A 45 -1.94 3.67 -14.38
N GLU A 46 -1.70 4.67 -13.52
CA GLU A 46 -0.47 4.76 -12.75
C GLU A 46 -0.30 3.58 -11.79
N ILE A 47 -1.34 3.19 -11.05
CA ILE A 47 -1.25 2.03 -10.14
C ILE A 47 -1.07 0.72 -10.91
N LYS A 48 -1.82 0.49 -11.98
CA LYS A 48 -1.72 -0.75 -12.77
C LYS A 48 -0.36 -0.89 -13.44
N ASN A 49 0.19 0.20 -13.95
CA ASN A 49 1.47 0.19 -14.65
C ASN A 49 2.69 0.31 -13.71
N PHE A 50 2.49 0.65 -12.44
CA PHE A 50 3.59 0.76 -11.47
C PHE A 50 4.35 -0.56 -11.35
N LYS A 51 5.68 -0.51 -11.40
CA LYS A 51 6.55 -1.67 -11.17
C LYS A 51 7.59 -1.28 -10.13
N LEU A 52 7.89 -2.20 -9.23
CA LEU A 52 9.13 -2.11 -8.46
C LEU A 52 10.26 -2.52 -9.39
N ASP A 53 11.27 -1.67 -9.51
CA ASP A 53 12.51 -2.01 -10.17
C ASP A 53 13.27 -3.02 -9.30
N ASN A 54 13.81 -4.06 -9.92
CA ASN A 54 14.58 -5.10 -9.25
C ASN A 54 15.98 -4.60 -8.84
N ASN A 55 16.40 -3.44 -9.34
CA ASN A 55 17.61 -2.76 -8.90
C ASN A 55 17.40 -2.22 -7.49
N SER A 56 18.11 -2.83 -6.53
CA SER A 56 18.05 -2.52 -5.10
C SER A 56 18.15 -1.02 -4.80
N SER A 57 19.01 -0.28 -5.50
CA SER A 57 19.16 1.17 -5.33
C SER A 57 17.90 1.98 -5.66
N MET A 58 17.03 1.46 -6.52
CA MET A 58 15.81 2.14 -6.98
C MET A 58 14.55 1.67 -6.28
N VAL A 59 14.57 0.53 -5.57
CA VAL A 59 13.42 0.00 -4.82
C VAL A 59 12.85 1.06 -3.88
N ARG A 60 13.72 1.74 -3.14
CA ARG A 60 13.30 2.80 -2.22
C ARG A 60 12.62 3.95 -2.95
N GLU A 61 13.21 4.46 -4.03
CA GLU A 61 12.62 5.56 -4.81
C GLU A 61 11.28 5.16 -5.44
N ASN A 62 11.15 3.92 -5.88
CA ASN A 62 9.88 3.39 -6.37
C ASN A 62 8.84 3.30 -5.25
N LEU A 63 9.22 2.84 -4.05
CA LEU A 63 8.31 2.82 -2.90
C LEU A 63 7.92 4.23 -2.44
N GLU A 64 8.84 5.20 -2.50
CA GLU A 64 8.52 6.62 -2.25
C GLU A 64 7.43 7.09 -3.22
N ARG A 65 7.56 6.84 -4.53
CA ARG A 65 6.53 7.21 -5.52
C ARG A 65 5.23 6.44 -5.32
N PHE A 66 5.31 5.14 -5.06
CA PHE A 66 4.13 4.31 -4.82
C PHE A 66 3.38 4.75 -3.56
N SER A 67 4.09 5.19 -2.52
CA SER A 67 3.46 5.69 -1.29
C SER A 67 2.58 6.91 -1.54
N VAL A 68 2.96 7.79 -2.47
CA VAL A 68 2.18 8.97 -2.88
C VAL A 68 0.92 8.54 -3.63
N LEU A 69 1.03 7.61 -4.57
CA LEU A 69 -0.12 7.05 -5.28
C LEU A 69 -1.11 6.34 -4.34
N LEU A 70 -0.56 5.50 -3.46
CA LEU A 70 -1.35 4.72 -2.53
C LEU A 70 -2.04 5.63 -1.52
N SER A 71 -1.35 6.65 -1.00
CA SER A 71 -1.96 7.58 -0.06
C SER A 71 -3.10 8.38 -0.69
N TYR A 72 -2.94 8.82 -1.95
CA TYR A 72 -4.03 9.45 -2.69
C TYR A 72 -5.25 8.54 -2.74
N LEU A 73 -5.06 7.30 -3.21
CA LEU A 73 -6.13 6.31 -3.29
C LEU A 73 -6.83 6.13 -1.94
N LEU A 74 -6.05 5.91 -0.88
CA LEU A 74 -6.57 5.57 0.45
C LEU A 74 -7.35 6.72 1.09
N PHE A 75 -6.85 7.96 1.01
CA PHE A 75 -7.46 9.08 1.71
C PHE A 75 -8.49 9.83 0.86
N LYS A 76 -8.40 9.73 -0.47
CA LYS A 76 -9.40 10.30 -1.38
C LYS A 76 -10.64 9.43 -1.49
N TYR A 77 -10.46 8.11 -1.62
CA TYR A 77 -11.55 7.17 -1.90
C TYR A 77 -11.86 6.22 -0.73
N GLY A 78 -10.89 5.95 0.13
CA GLY A 78 -11.06 5.09 1.29
C GLY A 78 -11.73 5.76 2.47
N LYS A 79 -12.28 4.93 3.35
CA LYS A 79 -12.88 5.32 4.64
C LYS A 79 -12.31 4.43 5.72
N THR A 80 -11.79 5.04 6.78
CA THR A 80 -11.24 4.30 7.92
C THR A 80 -11.61 4.97 9.23
N ASN A 81 -11.74 4.15 10.28
CA ASN A 81 -11.97 4.60 11.65
C ASN A 81 -10.67 4.73 12.45
N LYS A 82 -9.51 4.55 11.80
CA LYS A 82 -8.20 4.68 12.45
C LYS A 82 -7.95 6.12 12.89
N THR A 83 -7.48 6.27 14.12
CA THR A 83 -6.94 7.54 14.61
C THR A 83 -5.50 7.68 14.14
N PHE A 84 -5.19 8.78 13.46
CA PHE A 84 -3.85 9.09 12.99
C PHE A 84 -3.12 10.10 13.87
N SER A 85 -1.79 10.16 13.73
CA SER A 85 -0.98 11.22 14.30
C SER A 85 -1.43 12.60 13.78
N GLN A 86 -1.12 13.68 14.52
CA GLN A 86 -1.49 15.04 14.09
C GLN A 86 -0.88 15.38 12.72
N GLU A 87 0.35 14.96 12.46
CA GLU A 87 1.05 15.19 11.19
C GLU A 87 0.38 14.45 10.03
N LEU A 88 0.07 13.16 10.20
CA LEU A 88 -0.63 12.38 9.21
C LEU A 88 -2.04 12.93 8.96
N ASN A 89 -2.77 13.38 9.99
CA ASN A 89 -4.07 14.03 9.81
C ASN A 89 -3.97 15.28 8.93
N LYS A 90 -2.95 16.14 9.10
CA LYS A 90 -2.76 17.31 8.22
C LYS A 90 -2.58 16.88 6.76
N TYR A 91 -1.80 15.82 6.55
CA TYR A 91 -1.59 15.27 5.22
C TYR A 91 -2.87 14.66 4.62
N VAL A 92 -3.66 13.92 5.42
CA VAL A 92 -4.97 13.39 5.00
C VAL A 92 -5.90 14.52 4.56
N GLU A 93 -5.95 15.63 5.31
CA GLU A 93 -6.79 16.78 4.95
C GLU A 93 -6.32 17.45 3.65
N LEU A 94 -5.00 17.54 3.40
CA LEU A 94 -4.47 17.97 2.09
C LEU A 94 -4.92 17.04 0.96
N VAL A 95 -4.84 15.73 1.15
CA VAL A 95 -5.28 14.76 0.13
C VAL A 95 -6.76 14.97 -0.18
N LYS A 96 -7.61 15.10 0.84
CA LYS A 96 -9.05 15.31 0.67
C LYS A 96 -9.38 16.64 0.00
N SER A 97 -8.61 17.70 0.25
CA SER A 97 -8.86 19.03 -0.34
C SER A 97 -8.53 19.10 -1.83
N THR A 98 -7.61 18.27 -2.32
CA THR A 98 -7.26 18.24 -3.75
C THR A 98 -8.39 17.65 -4.59
N THR A 99 -8.58 18.11 -5.82
CA THR A 99 -9.71 17.70 -6.66
C THR A 99 -9.41 16.44 -7.47
N ASN A 100 -8.17 16.30 -7.95
CA ASN A 100 -7.71 15.24 -8.85
C ASN A 100 -6.25 14.88 -8.56
N LEU A 101 -5.75 13.80 -9.17
CA LEU A 101 -4.39 13.30 -8.94
C LEU A 101 -3.30 14.31 -9.32
N LYS A 102 -3.51 15.09 -10.38
CA LYS A 102 -2.53 16.09 -10.83
C LYS A 102 -2.35 17.20 -9.79
N GLU A 103 -3.45 17.78 -9.33
CA GLU A 103 -3.43 18.82 -8.28
C GLU A 103 -2.81 18.26 -7.00
N PHE A 104 -3.14 17.02 -6.63
CA PHE A 104 -2.52 16.35 -5.50
C PHE A 104 -1.01 16.22 -5.63
N TYR A 105 -0.50 15.80 -6.80
CA TYR A 105 0.93 15.73 -7.02
C TYR A 105 1.60 17.09 -6.82
N GLU A 106 1.05 18.14 -7.43
CA GLU A 106 1.59 19.50 -7.30
C GLU A 106 1.67 19.92 -5.82
N GLU A 107 0.58 19.75 -5.05
CA GLU A 107 0.53 20.09 -3.63
C GLU A 107 1.49 19.24 -2.76
N VAL A 108 1.55 17.92 -3.01
CA VAL A 108 2.44 17.02 -2.26
C VAL A 108 3.90 17.34 -2.50
N TYR A 109 4.30 17.57 -3.75
CA TYR A 109 5.70 17.90 -4.08
C TYR A 109 6.10 19.28 -3.54
N LEU A 110 5.15 20.21 -3.37
CA LEU A 110 5.40 21.50 -2.74
C LEU A 110 5.56 21.40 -1.22
N GLN A 111 4.77 20.56 -0.54
CA GLN A 111 4.66 20.58 0.93
C GLN A 111 5.41 19.47 1.67
N TYR A 112 5.50 18.26 1.10
CA TYR A 112 6.06 17.08 1.78
C TYR A 112 7.18 16.40 0.96
N GLY A 113 6.97 16.25 -0.35
CA GLY A 113 7.81 15.39 -1.19
C GLY A 113 7.61 13.89 -0.91
N ALA A 114 8.03 13.04 -1.85
CA ALA A 114 7.74 11.61 -1.84
C ALA A 114 8.33 10.87 -0.62
N ARG A 115 9.51 11.29 -0.14
CA ARG A 115 10.17 10.69 1.02
C ARG A 115 9.39 10.91 2.32
N ASP A 116 8.87 12.11 2.54
CA ASP A 116 8.12 12.39 3.77
C ASP A 116 6.73 11.75 3.71
N VAL A 117 6.13 11.65 2.52
CA VAL A 117 4.92 10.83 2.33
C VAL A 117 5.19 9.36 2.66
N MET A 118 6.31 8.78 2.22
CA MET A 118 6.67 7.40 2.57
C MET A 118 6.80 7.22 4.09
N LYS A 119 7.42 8.18 4.79
CA LYS A 119 7.51 8.15 6.26
C LYS A 119 6.13 8.21 6.92
N LEU A 120 5.24 9.07 6.44
CA LEU A 120 3.87 9.16 6.93
C LEU A 120 3.11 7.85 6.70
N MET A 121 3.22 7.29 5.49
CA MET A 121 2.58 6.02 5.13
C MET A 121 3.18 4.82 5.88
N SER A 122 4.44 4.91 6.33
CA SER A 122 5.05 3.90 7.20
C SER A 122 4.41 3.79 8.59
N GLN A 123 3.63 4.80 9.01
CA GLN A 123 2.81 4.73 10.22
C GLN A 123 1.59 3.80 10.03
N ILE A 124 1.25 3.47 8.78
CA ILE A 124 0.10 2.65 8.41
C ILE A 124 0.54 1.29 7.88
N PHE A 125 1.48 1.26 6.94
CA PHE A 125 1.97 0.04 6.29
C PHE A 125 3.45 -0.20 6.61
N ASN A 126 3.77 -1.41 7.05
CA ASN A 126 5.15 -1.85 7.31
C ASN A 126 5.96 -1.98 6.02
N LEU A 127 5.30 -2.24 4.89
CA LEU A 127 5.91 -2.17 3.56
C LEU A 127 6.83 -0.95 3.38
N PHE A 128 6.41 0.23 3.84
CA PHE A 128 7.17 1.48 3.67
C PHE A 128 8.32 1.68 4.67
N LYS A 129 8.53 0.75 5.60
CA LYS A 129 9.76 0.66 6.41
C LYS A 129 10.74 -0.36 5.84
N LEU A 130 10.40 -1.00 4.71
CA LEU A 130 11.10 -2.15 4.16
C LEU A 130 11.06 -3.40 5.06
N ASP A 131 10.10 -3.46 5.99
CA ASP A 131 9.89 -4.59 6.90
C ASP A 131 8.48 -5.20 6.74
N GLY A 132 7.95 -5.16 5.52
CA GLY A 132 6.60 -5.57 5.17
C GLY A 132 6.21 -6.95 5.67
N THR A 133 4.93 -7.10 6.02
CA THR A 133 4.35 -8.34 6.53
C THR A 133 3.05 -8.64 5.78
N SER A 134 2.58 -9.89 5.86
CA SER A 134 1.29 -10.27 5.27
C SER A 134 0.12 -9.42 5.79
N LYS A 135 0.26 -8.83 6.99
CA LYS A 135 -0.73 -7.95 7.61
C LYS A 135 -0.92 -6.62 6.87
N ASP A 136 0.03 -6.20 6.02
CA ASP A 136 -0.17 -5.04 5.15
C ASP A 136 -1.39 -5.22 4.23
N LEU A 137 -1.70 -6.47 3.83
CA LEU A 137 -2.93 -6.78 3.09
C LEU A 137 -4.19 -6.54 3.92
N LEU A 138 -4.15 -6.86 5.22
CA LEU A 138 -5.27 -6.62 6.14
C LEU A 138 -5.46 -5.13 6.40
N VAL A 139 -4.36 -4.39 6.54
CA VAL A 139 -4.39 -2.92 6.71
C VAL A 139 -5.11 -2.27 5.52
N LEU A 140 -4.88 -2.74 4.29
CA LEU A 140 -5.58 -2.22 3.12
C LEU A 140 -7.12 -2.38 3.23
N LEU A 141 -7.59 -3.48 3.80
CA LEU A 141 -9.03 -3.75 3.97
C LEU A 141 -9.69 -2.78 4.97
N GLU A 142 -8.94 -2.28 5.96
CA GLU A 142 -9.45 -1.34 6.97
C GLU A 142 -9.80 0.04 6.41
N PHE A 143 -9.40 0.34 5.17
CA PHE A 143 -9.78 1.54 4.44
C PHE A 143 -11.09 1.38 3.65
N ASN A 144 -11.78 0.24 3.77
CA ASN A 144 -13.12 0.02 3.19
C ASN A 144 -13.23 0.44 1.71
N LEU A 145 -12.17 0.18 0.93
CA LEU A 145 -12.11 0.50 -0.50
C LEU A 145 -12.97 -0.45 -1.36
N PHE A 146 -13.29 -1.62 -0.84
CA PHE A 146 -13.91 -2.71 -1.58
C PHE A 146 -15.33 -2.99 -1.09
N ASP A 147 -16.24 -3.24 -2.03
CA ASP A 147 -17.59 -3.72 -1.70
C ASP A 147 -17.58 -5.19 -1.24
N ASP A 148 -18.66 -5.63 -0.58
CA ASP A 148 -18.78 -7.00 -0.04
C ASP A 148 -18.57 -8.10 -1.10
N GLN A 149 -18.92 -7.84 -2.36
CA GLN A 149 -18.72 -8.82 -3.43
C GLN A 149 -17.23 -8.96 -3.76
N ILE A 150 -16.49 -7.86 -3.80
CA ILE A 150 -15.04 -7.87 -3.97
C ILE A 150 -14.35 -8.48 -2.75
N ILE A 151 -14.78 -8.16 -1.53
CA ILE A 151 -14.22 -8.77 -0.31
C ILE A 151 -14.32 -10.31 -0.37
N LYS A 152 -15.49 -10.84 -0.77
CA LYS A 152 -15.65 -12.30 -0.95
C LYS A 152 -14.72 -12.88 -2.02
N LYS A 153 -14.41 -12.14 -3.09
CA LYS A 153 -13.43 -12.57 -4.09
C LYS A 153 -12.01 -12.57 -3.53
N LEU A 154 -11.67 -11.53 -2.76
CA LEU A 154 -10.37 -11.42 -2.11
C LEU A 154 -10.14 -12.52 -1.07
N ASP A 155 -11.17 -12.91 -0.31
CA ASP A 155 -11.07 -14.02 0.65
C ASP A 155 -10.77 -15.37 -0.03
N ASN A 156 -11.17 -15.53 -1.31
CA ASN A 156 -10.86 -16.71 -2.13
C ASN A 156 -9.57 -16.55 -2.97
N THR A 157 -8.89 -15.41 -2.85
CA THR A 157 -7.64 -15.15 -3.56
C THR A 157 -6.47 -15.70 -2.76
N THR A 158 -5.57 -16.38 -3.45
CA THR A 158 -4.30 -16.85 -2.87
C THR A 158 -3.20 -15.80 -3.08
N PHE A 159 -2.47 -15.51 -2.02
CA PHE A 159 -1.34 -14.59 -1.93
C PHE A 159 -0.06 -15.41 -1.74
N GLN A 160 1.04 -14.95 -2.33
CA GLN A 160 2.29 -15.72 -2.36
C GLN A 160 3.36 -14.97 -1.57
N PHE A 161 3.87 -15.60 -0.53
CA PHE A 161 4.89 -15.02 0.35
C PHE A 161 6.16 -15.87 0.39
N HIS A 162 7.29 -15.20 0.27
CA HIS A 162 8.62 -15.74 0.53
C HIS A 162 9.21 -15.03 1.76
N PRO A 163 9.90 -15.78 2.64
CA PRO A 163 10.67 -15.16 3.72
C PRO A 163 11.65 -14.15 3.14
N PHE A 164 11.89 -13.05 3.86
CA PHE A 164 12.93 -12.12 3.50
C PHE A 164 14.31 -12.78 3.55
N ASN A 165 15.02 -12.80 2.43
CA ASN A 165 16.41 -13.24 2.36
C ASN A 165 17.32 -12.04 2.62
N GLY A 166 18.01 -12.02 3.76
CA GLY A 166 18.89 -10.91 4.17
C GLY A 166 20.09 -10.59 3.26
N CYS A 167 20.27 -11.32 2.14
CA CYS A 167 21.23 -10.98 1.10
C CYS A 167 20.68 -10.02 0.02
N ASP A 168 19.35 -9.81 -0.04
CA ASP A 168 18.69 -8.98 -1.05
C ASP A 168 18.21 -7.62 -0.49
N ALA A 169 18.67 -7.24 0.71
CA ALA A 169 18.36 -5.94 1.28
C ALA A 169 18.93 -4.81 0.40
N PRO A 170 18.12 -3.88 -0.11
CA PRO A 170 18.64 -2.66 -0.69
C PRO A 170 19.31 -1.83 0.40
N LEU A 171 20.66 -1.80 0.38
CA LEU A 171 21.50 -0.89 1.16
C LEU A 171 21.30 0.56 0.71
#